data_AF-W0DYQ5-F1
#
_entry.id   AF-W0DYQ5-F1
#
_cell.length_a   1.000
_cell.length_b   1.000
_cell.length_c   1.000
_cell.angle_alpha   90.00
_cell.angle_beta   90.00
_cell.angle_gamma   90.00
#
_symmetry.space_group_name_H-M   'P 1'
#
loop_
_entity.id
_entity.type
_entity.pdbx_description
1 polymer ?
#
loop_
_entity_poly.entity_id
_entity_poly.type
_entity_poly.pdbx_seq_one_letter_code
_entity_poly.pdbx_strand_id
1 'polypeptide(L)' 'MKQIKQTEDYVIYQKRTGRYAVRDPREKQWINGEAKETILRAEQLIPAAGATRQTERAD' A
#
# COMPACT_ATOMS: atom_id res chain seq x y z
N MET A 1 -10.66 5.66 -6.95
CA MET A 1 -9.57 4.73 -6.59
C MET A 1 -9.31 3.86 -7.81
N LYS A 2 -8.05 3.49 -8.08
CA LYS A 2 -7.69 2.62 -9.21
C LYS A 2 -7.16 1.29 -8.66
N GLN A 3 -7.68 0.17 -9.12
CA GLN A 3 -7.07 -1.14 -8.86
C GLN A 3 -5.79 -1.25 -9.68
N ILE A 4 -4.66 -1.52 -9.05
CA ILE A 4 -3.36 -1.58 -9.72
C ILE A 4 -2.77 -3.00 -9.74
N LYS A 5 -3.14 -3.85 -8.78
CA LYS A 5 -2.73 -5.25 -8.74
C LYS A 5 -3.77 -6.09 -8.01
N GLN A 6 -3.94 -7.33 -8.44
CA GLN A 6 -4.79 -8.33 -7.80
C GLN A 6 -4.06 -9.67 -7.84
N THR A 7 -3.98 -10.30 -6.68
CA THR A 7 -3.52 -11.67 -6.48
C THR A 7 -4.64 -12.46 -5.79
N GLU A 8 -4.39 -13.75 -5.52
CA GLU A 8 -5.32 -14.58 -4.75
C GLU A 8 -5.38 -14.18 -3.26
N ASP A 9 -4.35 -13.51 -2.76
CA ASP A 9 -4.19 -13.16 -1.34
C ASP A 9 -4.53 -11.70 -1.07
N TYR A 10 -4.31 -10.79 -2.04
CA TYR A 10 -4.55 -9.37 -1.85
C TYR A 10 -4.84 -8.61 -3.15
N VAL A 11 -5.54 -7.49 -3.00
CA VAL A 11 -5.80 -6.50 -4.05
C VAL A 11 -5.26 -5.16 -3.61
N ILE A 12 -4.45 -4.54 -4.46
CA ILE A 12 -3.86 -3.23 -4.21
C ILE A 12 -4.61 -2.18 -5.02
N TYR A 13 -5.02 -1.13 -4.32
CA TYR A 13 -5.66 0.05 -4.88
C TYR A 13 -4.80 1.29 -4.66
N GLN A 14 -4.66 2.11 -5.69
CA GLN A 14 -4.09 3.45 -5.58
C GLN A 14 -5.21 4.49 -5.40
N LYS A 15 -5.11 5.28 -4.32
CA LYS A 15 -6.01 6.41 -4.06
C LYS A 15 -5.58 7.62 -4.89
N ARG A 16 -6.49 8.58 -5.09
CA ARG A 16 -6.19 9.84 -5.81
C ARG A 16 -5.02 10.61 -5.16
N THR A 17 -4.81 10.43 -3.86
CA THR A 17 -3.73 11.06 -3.09
C THR A 17 -2.37 10.35 -3.23
N GLY A 18 -2.24 9.37 -4.13
CA GLY A 18 -1.01 8.59 -4.31
C GLY A 18 -0.80 7.47 -3.28
N ARG A 19 -1.49 7.50 -2.14
CA ARG A 19 -1.43 6.42 -1.13
C ARG A 19 -2.05 5.12 -1.65
N TYR A 20 -1.54 4.00 -1.15
CA TYR A 20 -2.05 2.66 -1.45
C TYR A 20 -2.96 2.12 -0.34
N ALA A 21 -3.94 1.31 -0.74
CA ALA A 21 -4.78 0.51 0.13
C ALA A 21 -4.68 -0.96 -0.32
N VAL A 22 -4.72 -1.88 0.64
CA VAL A 22 -4.62 -3.31 0.38
C VAL A 22 -5.88 -3.97 0.94
N ARG A 23 -6.48 -4.86 0.16
CA ARG A 23 -7.71 -5.58 0.51
C ARG A 23 -7.51 -7.06 0.33
N ASP A 24 -7.96 -7.86 1.28
CA ASP A 24 -8.08 -9.31 1.12
C ASP A 24 -9.32 -9.60 0.24
N PRO A 25 -9.17 -10.24 -0.94
CA PRO A 25 -10.30 -10.57 -1.80
C PRO A 25 -11.16 -11.72 -1.25
N ARG A 26 -10.59 -12.62 -0.44
CA ARG A 26 -11.25 -13.80 0.14
C ARG A 26 -12.15 -13.39 1.29
N GLU A 27 -11.58 -12.68 2.25
CA GLU A 27 -12.33 -12.19 3.42
C GLU A 27 -13.07 -10.88 3.13
N LYS A 28 -12.79 -10.24 2.00
CA LYS A 28 -13.32 -8.93 1.59
C LYS A 28 -12.96 -7.80 2.57
N GLN A 29 -11.98 -8.01 3.45
CA GLN A 29 -11.53 -7.08 4.49
C GLN A 29 -10.35 -6.20 4.03
N TRP A 30 -10.16 -5.05 4.68
CA TRP A 30 -9.03 -4.17 4.41
C TRP A 30 -7.82 -4.54 5.27
N ILE A 31 -6.67 -4.76 4.63
CA ILE A 31 -5.41 -5.04 5.31
C ILE A 31 -4.77 -3.71 5.70
N ASN A 32 -4.46 -3.56 6.99
CA ASN A 32 -3.91 -2.33 7.60
C ASN A 32 -2.65 -2.64 8.44
N GLY A 33 -2.02 -1.59 8.96
CA GLY A 33 -0.85 -1.71 9.83
C GLY A 33 0.37 -2.34 9.15
N GLU A 34 1.14 -3.12 9.92
CA GLU A 34 2.37 -3.76 9.47
C GLU A 34 2.14 -4.74 8.31
N ALA A 35 1.06 -5.54 8.35
CA ALA A 35 0.73 -6.47 7.27
C ALA A 35 0.58 -5.77 5.91
N LYS A 36 -0.05 -4.59 5.92
CA LYS A 36 -0.18 -3.75 4.73
C LYS A 36 1.19 -3.25 4.26
N GLU A 37 2.01 -2.78 5.18
CA GLU A 37 3.35 -2.28 4.83
C GLU A 37 4.21 -3.36 4.21
N THR A 38 4.19 -4.58 4.76
CA THR A 38 4.93 -5.73 4.24
C THR A 38 4.55 -6.03 2.79
N ILE A 39 3.24 -6.07 2.49
CA ILE A 39 2.75 -6.29 1.11
C ILE A 39 3.21 -5.16 0.17
N LEU A 40 3.07 -3.90 0.60
CA LEU A 40 3.45 -2.75 -0.23
C LEU A 40 4.98 -2.65 -0.44
N ARG A 41 5.80 -3.05 0.54
CA ARG A 41 7.26 -3.10 0.41
C ARG A 41 7.71 -4.25 -0.50
N ALA A 42 7.08 -5.43 -0.37
CA ALA A 42 7.34 -6.57 -1.26
C ALA A 42 7.05 -6.22 -2.73
N GLU A 43 6.02 -5.41 -2.96
CA GLU A 43 5.65 -4.89 -4.28
C GLU A 43 6.39 -3.60 -4.68
N GLN A 44 7.37 -3.16 -3.88
CA GLN A 44 8.17 -1.94 -4.12
C GLN A 44 7.34 -0.65 -4.30
N LEU A 45 6.12 -0.62 -3.78
CA LEU A 45 5.21 0.54 -3.86
C LEU A 45 5.49 1.59 -2.79
N ILE A 46 6.16 1.20 -1.70
CA ILE A 46 6.63 2.11 -0.66
C ILE A 46 8.12 1.83 -0.35
N PRO A 47 8.86 2.82 0.18
CA PRO A 47 10.26 2.63 0.58
C PRO A 47 10.43 1.50 1.61
N ALA A 48 11.64 0.95 1.76
CA ALA A 48 11.96 -0.05 2.79
C ALA A 48 11.87 0.51 4.23
N ALA A 49 11.72 -0.35 5.23
CA ALA A 49 11.52 0.09 6.61
C ALA A 49 12.78 0.83 7.07
N GLY A 50 12.62 2.07 7.53
CA GLY A 50 13.74 2.95 7.87
C GLY A 50 14.17 3.92 6.76
N ALA A 51 13.66 3.80 5.53
CA ALA A 51 13.82 4.84 4.51
C ALA A 51 12.82 5.97 4.77
N THR A 52 13.10 6.78 5.79
CA THR A 52 12.42 8.06 5.98
C THR A 52 12.69 8.91 4.73
N ARG A 53 11.69 9.02 3.84
CA ARG A 53 11.61 10.19 2.98
C ARG A 53 10.78 11.19 3.74
N GLN A 54 11.48 12.06 4.46
CA GLN A 54 11.01 13.43 4.64
C GLN A 54 10.59 13.92 3.25
N THR A 55 9.31 14.09 3.02
CA THR A 55 8.83 14.95 1.94
C THR A 55 8.35 16.21 2.62
N GLU A 56 9.31 17.12 2.78
CA GLU A 56 9.20 18.48 2.28
C GLU A 56 7.87 19.18 2.59
N ARG A 57 7.78 19.75 3.80
CA ARG A 57 7.16 21.07 3.94
C ARG A 57 8.28 22.11 3.76
N ALA A 58 8.55 22.45 2.51
CA ALA A 58 9.11 23.74 2.17
C ALA A 58 7.92 24.68 1.96
N ASP A 59 7.68 25.56 2.94
CA ASP A 59 7.39 27.00 2.84
C ASP A 59 6.98 27.51 4.24
#